data_AF-A0A1J3G309-F1
#
_entry.id   AF-A0A1J3G309-F1
#
_cell.length_a   1.000
_cell.length_b   1.000
_cell.length_c   1.000
_cell.angle_alpha   90.00
_cell.angle_beta   90.00
_cell.angle_gamma   90.00
#
_symmetry.space_group_name_H-M   'P 1'
#
loop_
_entity.id
_entity.type
_entity.pdbx_description
1 polymer ?
#
loop_
_entity_poly.entity_id
_entity_poly.type
_entity_poly.pdbx_seq_one_letter_code
_entity_poly.pdbx_strand_id
1 'polypeptide(L)'
;KEAWNTMVKGYGKMKCDVKCIELFRKMHILGIETDSASLASVISSCSHIGAVLLGKSLHCYVVKTSFDLTTSVVNSLIDLYGKMGDLTVAWRIFSEADKNNVVTWNAMIASYVHCEQSNKAFAMFDRMISEKNFKPSSITLVTVLMAF
;
A
#
# COMPACT_ATOMS: atom_id res chain seq x y z
N LYS A 1 21.61 -2.74 -11.86
CA LYS A 1 20.48 -3.04 -10.96
C LYS A 1 20.19 -1.90 -9.98
N GLU A 2 21.17 -1.45 -9.18
CA GLU A 2 20.95 -0.44 -8.14
C GLU A 2 20.47 0.92 -8.66
N ALA A 3 21.09 1.46 -9.71
CA ALA A 3 20.67 2.74 -10.31
C ALA A 3 19.20 2.73 -10.76
N TRP A 4 18.72 1.61 -11.30
CA TRP A 4 17.33 1.46 -11.74
C TRP A 4 16.35 1.48 -10.57
N ASN A 5 16.62 0.71 -9.51
CA ASN A 5 15.81 0.75 -8.29
C ASN A 5 15.80 2.15 -7.68
N THR A 6 16.95 2.84 -7.63
CA THR A 6 17.03 4.23 -7.16
C THR A 6 16.16 5.18 -7.99
N MET A 7 16.16 5.06 -9.31
CA MET A 7 15.30 5.87 -10.18
C MET A 7 13.82 5.57 -9.98
N VAL A 8 13.41 4.30 -9.85
CA VAL A 8 12.01 3.92 -9.58
C VAL A 8 11.53 4.52 -8.27
N LYS A 9 12.33 4.37 -7.20
CA LYS A 9 12.06 4.99 -5.89
C LYS A 9 11.99 6.52 -5.98
N GLY A 10 12.87 7.12 -6.77
CA GLY A 10 12.87 8.56 -7.06
C GLY A 10 11.56 9.02 -7.69
N TYR A 11 11.13 8.38 -8.79
CA TYR A 11 9.86 8.72 -9.45
C TYR A 11 8.65 8.51 -8.55
N GLY A 12 8.63 7.44 -7.75
CA GLY A 12 7.57 7.20 -6.77
C GLY A 12 7.47 8.31 -5.72
N LYS A 13 8.61 8.76 -5.18
CA LYS A 13 8.66 9.89 -4.23
C LYS A 13 8.22 11.21 -4.86
N MET A 14 8.54 11.44 -6.12
CA MET A 14 8.13 12.62 -6.88
C MET A 14 6.67 12.56 -7.37
N LYS A 15 5.92 11.48 -7.07
CA LYS A 15 4.57 11.22 -7.60
C LYS A 15 4.50 11.31 -9.13
N CYS A 16 5.59 10.94 -9.80
CA CYS A 16 5.63 10.80 -11.25
C CYS A 16 5.17 9.38 -11.63
N ASP A 17 3.91 9.07 -11.31
CA ASP A 17 3.38 7.70 -11.27
C ASP A 17 3.54 6.97 -12.62
N VAL A 18 3.24 7.66 -13.73
CA VAL A 18 3.38 7.11 -15.10
C VAL A 18 4.84 6.72 -15.39
N LYS A 19 5.79 7.62 -15.10
CA LYS A 19 7.23 7.36 -15.30
C LYS A 19 7.74 6.22 -14.41
N CYS A 20 7.24 6.14 -13.18
CA CYS A 20 7.57 5.06 -12.25
C CYS A 20 7.18 3.70 -12.84
N ILE A 21 5.95 3.59 -13.36
CA ILE A 21 5.41 2.38 -13.98
C ILE A 21 6.14 2.03 -15.28
N GLU A 22 6.38 3.01 -16.16
CA GLU A 22 7.12 2.80 -17.41
C GLU A 22 8.53 2.29 -17.16
N LEU A 23 9.23 2.89 -16.18
CA LEU A 23 10.57 2.46 -15.81
C LEU A 23 10.58 1.04 -15.26
N PHE A 24 9.62 0.69 -14.41
CA PHE A 24 9.46 -0.68 -13.91
C PHE A 24 9.18 -1.68 -15.04
N ARG A 25 8.30 -1.36 -15.99
CA ARG A 25 8.06 -2.21 -17.16
C ARG A 25 9.33 -2.45 -17.96
N LYS A 26 10.13 -1.39 -18.17
CA LYS A 26 11.42 -1.50 -18.86
C LYS A 26 12.41 -2.38 -18.08
N MET A 27 12.48 -2.25 -16.75
CA MET A 27 13.29 -3.14 -15.92
C MET A 27 12.88 -4.60 -16.08
N HIS A 28 11.57 -4.88 -16.04
CA HIS A 28 11.05 -6.23 -16.17
C HIS A 28 11.35 -6.87 -17.53
N ILE A 29 11.17 -6.11 -18.63
CA ILE A 29 11.50 -6.56 -19.99
C ILE A 29 13.00 -6.87 -20.13
N LEU A 30 13.86 -6.09 -19.49
CA LEU A 30 15.31 -6.27 -19.52
C LEU A 30 15.81 -7.34 -18.52
N GLY A 31 14.91 -8.04 -17.82
CA GLY A 31 15.28 -9.02 -16.79
C GLY A 31 16.01 -8.41 -15.58
N ILE A 32 15.86 -7.11 -15.34
CA ILE A 32 16.49 -6.43 -14.21
C ILE A 32 15.61 -6.61 -12.97
N GLU A 33 16.21 -7.22 -11.95
CA GLU A 33 15.53 -7.52 -10.70
C GLU A 33 15.14 -6.25 -9.91
N THR A 34 13.90 -6.23 -9.43
CA THR A 34 13.31 -5.12 -8.66
C THR A 34 13.38 -5.45 -7.17
N ASP A 35 13.70 -4.47 -6.31
CA ASP A 35 13.67 -4.60 -4.85
C ASP A 35 12.28 -4.28 -4.25
N SER A 36 12.05 -4.64 -2.98
CA SER A 36 10.74 -4.45 -2.30
C SER A 36 10.30 -2.99 -2.25
N ALA A 37 11.22 -2.07 -2.03
CA ALA A 37 10.94 -0.64 -1.94
C ALA A 37 10.55 -0.04 -3.29
N SER A 38 11.20 -0.48 -4.37
CA SER A 38 10.86 -0.10 -5.75
C SER A 38 9.50 -0.69 -6.13
N LEU A 39 9.24 -1.95 -5.78
CA LEU A 39 7.94 -2.58 -6.02
C LEU A 39 6.80 -1.88 -5.28
N ALA A 40 7.00 -1.51 -4.01
CA ALA A 40 6.04 -0.70 -3.24
C ALA A 40 5.77 0.66 -3.90
N SER A 41 6.80 1.31 -4.45
CA SER A 41 6.67 2.58 -5.18
C SER A 41 5.79 2.43 -6.43
N VAL A 42 5.97 1.33 -7.18
CA VAL A 42 5.18 1.04 -8.39
C VAL A 42 3.73 0.69 -8.04
N ILE A 43 3.50 -0.10 -6.99
CA ILE A 43 2.16 -0.42 -6.49
C ILE A 43 1.44 0.85 -6.04
N SER A 44 2.12 1.71 -5.27
CA SER A 44 1.58 3.02 -4.86
C SER A 44 1.23 3.89 -6.07
N SER A 45 2.10 3.90 -7.10
CA SER A 45 1.83 4.63 -8.35
C SER A 45 0.58 4.11 -9.06
N CYS A 46 0.36 2.79 -9.06
CA CYS A 46 -0.85 2.18 -9.61
C CYS A 46 -2.10 2.57 -8.81
N SER A 47 -1.99 2.66 -7.49
CA SER A 47 -3.06 3.13 -6.61
C SER A 47 -3.46 4.57 -6.91
N HIS A 48 -2.48 5.48 -7.06
CA HIS A 48 -2.73 6.89 -7.34
C HIS A 48 -3.46 7.15 -8.66
N ILE A 49 -3.07 6.44 -9.72
CA ILE A 49 -3.65 6.66 -11.06
C ILE A 49 -4.83 5.72 -11.38
N GLY A 50 -5.25 4.90 -10.42
CA GLY A 50 -6.34 3.93 -10.62
C GLY A 50 -6.02 2.82 -11.64
N ALA A 51 -4.75 2.42 -11.76
CA ALA A 51 -4.34 1.36 -12.68
C ALA A 51 -4.67 -0.05 -12.12
N VAL A 52 -5.96 -0.37 -12.02
CA VAL A 52 -6.52 -1.57 -11.37
C VAL A 52 -5.90 -2.87 -11.86
N LEU A 53 -5.90 -3.09 -13.17
CA LEU A 53 -5.42 -4.35 -13.75
C LEU A 53 -3.93 -4.54 -13.52
N LEU A 54 -3.14 -3.46 -13.60
CA LEU A 54 -1.71 -3.51 -13.32
C LEU A 54 -1.45 -3.78 -11.84
N GLY A 55 -2.17 -3.10 -10.94
CA GLY A 55 -2.07 -3.34 -9.50
C GLY A 55 -2.35 -4.79 -9.11
N LYS A 56 -3.42 -5.39 -9.66
CA LYS A 56 -3.72 -6.81 -9.45
C LYS A 56 -2.63 -7.73 -10.00
N SER A 57 -2.09 -7.41 -11.18
CA SER A 57 -0.99 -8.15 -11.78
C SER A 57 0.28 -8.09 -10.92
N LEU A 58 0.58 -6.93 -10.33
CA LEU A 58 1.69 -6.73 -9.40
C LEU A 58 1.48 -7.50 -8.09
N HIS A 59 0.26 -7.54 -7.55
CA HIS A 59 -0.05 -8.37 -6.39
C HIS A 59 0.17 -9.87 -6.71
N CYS A 60 -0.30 -10.36 -7.86
CA CYS A 60 0.00 -11.73 -8.29
C CYS A 60 1.50 -11.98 -8.44
N TYR A 61 2.25 -11.01 -8.95
CA TYR A 61 3.71 -11.08 -9.06
C TYR A 61 4.36 -11.25 -7.68
N VAL A 62 4.00 -10.39 -6.70
CA VAL A 62 4.47 -10.48 -5.31
C VAL A 62 4.27 -11.88 -4.73
N VAL A 63 3.06 -12.43 -4.89
CA VAL A 63 2.69 -13.76 -4.38
C VAL A 63 3.50 -14.86 -5.09
N LYS A 64 3.62 -14.80 -6.42
CA LYS A 64 4.30 -15.85 -7.22
C LYS A 64 5.80 -15.89 -7.00
N THR A 65 6.43 -14.74 -6.80
CA THR A 65 7.89 -14.67 -6.62
C THR A 65 8.32 -14.87 -5.16
N SER A 66 7.38 -15.19 -4.25
CA SER A 66 7.63 -15.22 -2.81
C SER A 66 8.37 -13.97 -2.34
N PHE A 67 7.95 -12.81 -2.88
CA PHE A 67 8.61 -11.55 -2.57
C PHE A 67 8.43 -11.26 -1.07
N ASP A 68 9.48 -10.81 -0.40
CA ASP A 68 9.37 -10.39 0.99
C ASP A 68 8.26 -9.35 1.12
N LEU A 69 7.20 -9.70 1.85
CA LEU A 69 6.09 -8.82 2.19
C LEU A 69 6.53 -7.82 3.24
N THR A 70 7.45 -6.94 2.86
CA THR A 70 7.87 -5.84 3.70
C THR A 70 6.67 -4.95 3.99
N THR A 71 6.71 -4.27 5.14
CA THR A 71 5.66 -3.32 5.54
C THR A 71 5.29 -2.34 4.42
N SER A 72 6.25 -1.87 3.63
CA SER A 72 5.98 -0.96 2.51
C SER A 72 5.15 -1.61 1.40
N VAL A 73 5.44 -2.88 1.06
CA VAL A 73 4.67 -3.61 0.03
C VAL A 73 3.26 -3.87 0.53
N VAL A 74 3.13 -4.37 1.77
CA VAL A 74 1.83 -4.59 2.43
C VAL A 74 0.98 -3.33 2.44
N ASN A 75 1.53 -2.21 2.91
CA ASN A 75 0.78 -0.95 3.01
C ASN A 75 0.38 -0.40 1.65
N SER A 76 1.26 -0.55 0.64
CA SER A 76 0.95 -0.16 -0.74
C SER A 76 -0.18 -1.00 -1.33
N LEU A 77 -0.24 -2.30 -1.01
CA LEU A 77 -1.32 -3.18 -1.46
C LEU A 77 -2.63 -2.89 -0.74
N ILE A 78 -2.61 -2.62 0.57
CA ILE A 78 -3.82 -2.21 1.31
C ILE A 78 -4.39 -0.93 0.70
N ASP A 79 -3.56 0.10 0.49
CA ASP A 79 -3.97 1.35 -0.15
C ASP A 79 -4.51 1.13 -1.57
N LEU A 80 -3.83 0.29 -2.38
CA LEU A 80 -4.25 -0.08 -3.72
C LEU A 80 -5.68 -0.66 -3.72
N TYR A 81 -5.94 -1.69 -2.92
CA TYR A 81 -7.23 -2.35 -2.88
C TYR A 81 -8.31 -1.49 -2.21
N GLY A 82 -7.93 -0.69 -1.20
CA GLY A 82 -8.80 0.30 -0.57
C GLY A 82 -9.31 1.34 -1.56
N LYS A 83 -8.42 1.94 -2.36
CA LYS A 83 -8.82 2.90 -3.42
C LYS A 83 -9.60 2.28 -4.57
N MET A 84 -9.53 0.96 -4.73
CA MET A 84 -10.36 0.22 -5.70
C MET A 84 -11.72 -0.19 -5.16
N GLY A 85 -12.00 0.06 -3.88
CA GLY A 85 -13.23 -0.35 -3.21
C GLY A 85 -13.27 -1.84 -2.82
N ASP A 86 -12.22 -2.61 -3.09
CA ASP A 86 -12.15 -4.04 -2.75
C ASP A 86 -11.60 -4.22 -1.34
N LEU A 87 -12.41 -3.79 -0.36
CA LEU A 87 -12.08 -3.84 1.06
C LEU A 87 -11.91 -5.28 1.58
N THR A 88 -12.48 -6.27 0.89
CA THR A 88 -12.33 -7.68 1.25
C THR A 88 -10.88 -8.11 1.09
N VAL A 89 -10.26 -7.78 -0.04
CA VAL A 89 -8.85 -8.10 -0.29
C VAL A 89 -7.94 -7.24 0.58
N ALA A 90 -8.24 -5.94 0.73
CA ALA A 90 -7.48 -5.05 1.62
C ALA A 90 -7.45 -5.58 3.07
N TRP A 91 -8.60 -6.03 3.59
CA TRP A 91 -8.71 -6.60 4.93
C TRP A 91 -7.94 -7.91 5.06
N ARG A 92 -7.99 -8.79 4.05
CA ARG A 92 -7.23 -10.04 4.07
C ARG A 92 -5.73 -9.78 4.18
N ILE A 93 -5.20 -8.87 3.36
CA ILE A 93 -3.79 -8.46 3.40
C ILE A 93 -3.43 -7.88 4.77
N PHE A 94 -4.27 -6.98 5.31
CA PHE A 94 -4.10 -6.45 6.67
C PHE A 94 -4.10 -7.54 7.75
N SER A 95 -4.97 -8.54 7.61
CA SER A 95 -5.15 -9.60 8.61
C SER A 95 -3.96 -10.56 8.68
N GLU A 96 -3.27 -10.76 7.55
CA GLU A 96 -2.09 -11.62 7.39
C GLU A 96 -0.78 -10.85 7.66
N ALA A 97 -0.82 -9.52 7.68
CA ALA A 97 0.36 -8.67 7.95
C ALA A 97 0.82 -8.72 9.41
N ASP A 98 2.10 -8.37 9.63
CA ASP A 98 2.60 -8.03 10.97
C ASP A 98 1.91 -6.75 11.46
N LYS A 99 1.04 -6.91 12.46
CA LYS A 99 0.21 -5.85 13.00
C LYS A 99 0.97 -4.88 13.90
N ASN A 100 2.25 -5.13 14.21
CA ASN A 100 3.12 -4.28 15.03
C ASN A 100 3.48 -2.90 14.43
N ASN A 101 2.81 -2.46 13.35
CA ASN A 101 3.14 -1.22 12.65
C ASN A 101 1.94 -0.28 12.51
N VAL A 102 2.02 0.90 13.15
CA VAL A 102 1.02 1.98 13.08
C VAL A 102 0.66 2.37 11.64
N VAL A 103 1.63 2.34 10.72
CA VAL A 103 1.37 2.69 9.30
C VAL A 103 0.42 1.69 8.64
N THR A 104 0.49 0.41 9.00
CA THR A 104 -0.39 -0.64 8.48
C THR A 104 -1.83 -0.44 8.96
N TRP A 105 -2.03 -0.07 10.23
CA TRP A 105 -3.34 0.33 10.77
C TRP A 105 -3.90 1.54 10.05
N ASN A 106 -3.07 2.57 9.85
CA ASN A 106 -3.49 3.79 9.17
C ASN A 106 -3.92 3.53 7.72
N ALA A 107 -3.20 2.65 7.01
CA ALA A 107 -3.58 2.26 5.64
C ALA A 107 -4.98 1.63 5.60
N MET A 108 -5.31 0.75 6.56
CA MET A 108 -6.61 0.10 6.62
C MET A 108 -7.73 1.07 7.04
N ILE A 109 -7.48 1.92 8.04
CA ILE A 109 -8.42 2.96 8.46
C ILE A 109 -8.71 3.90 7.28
N ALA A 110 -7.67 4.39 6.60
CA ALA A 110 -7.81 5.25 5.42
C ALA A 110 -8.60 4.57 4.30
N SER A 111 -8.42 3.26 4.09
CA SER A 111 -9.18 2.49 3.11
C SER A 111 -10.68 2.46 3.44
N TYR A 112 -11.05 2.28 4.72
CA TYR A 112 -12.44 2.35 5.14
C TYR A 112 -13.04 3.74 4.99
N VAL A 113 -12.29 4.79 5.35
CA VAL A 113 -12.74 6.18 5.18
C VAL A 113 -12.97 6.52 3.71
N HIS A 114 -12.04 6.12 2.83
CA HIS A 114 -12.17 6.34 1.39
C HIS A 114 -13.41 5.66 0.79
N CYS A 115 -13.82 4.52 1.34
CA CYS A 115 -15.00 3.78 0.89
C CYS A 115 -16.28 4.17 1.65
N GLU A 116 -16.29 5.29 2.38
CA GLU A 116 -17.43 5.79 3.16
C GLU A 116 -17.94 4.79 4.22
N GLN A 117 -17.04 3.96 4.76
CA GLN A 117 -17.33 2.95 5.79
C GLN A 117 -16.93 3.46 7.19
N SER A 118 -17.43 4.63 7.60
CA SER A 118 -17.01 5.30 8.85
C SER A 118 -17.12 4.41 10.09
N ASN A 119 -18.20 3.63 10.22
CA ASN A 119 -18.39 2.69 11.34
C ASN A 119 -17.24 1.67 11.45
N LYS A 120 -16.75 1.15 10.30
CA LYS A 120 -15.63 0.21 10.28
C LYS A 120 -14.29 0.92 10.53
N ALA A 121 -14.14 2.16 10.07
CA ALA A 121 -12.97 2.99 10.37
C ALA A 121 -12.85 3.24 11.89
N PHE A 122 -13.93 3.63 12.56
CA PHE A 122 -13.96 3.80 14.01
C PHE A 122 -13.69 2.49 14.76
N ALA A 123 -14.33 1.39 14.36
CA ALA A 123 -14.06 0.08 14.97
C ALA A 123 -12.59 -0.34 14.84
N MET A 124 -11.94 -0.02 13.72
CA MET A 124 -10.50 -0.26 13.54
C MET A 124 -9.64 0.64 14.43
N PHE A 125 -10.01 1.91 14.58
CA PHE A 125 -9.33 2.83 15.49
C PHE A 125 -9.45 2.38 16.95
N ASP A 126 -10.65 2.00 17.40
CA ASP A 126 -10.90 1.48 18.75
C ASP A 126 -10.09 0.21 19.02
N ARG A 127 -10.02 -0.68 18.02
CA ARG A 127 -9.17 -1.86 18.10
C ARG A 127 -7.69 -1.49 18.23
N MET A 128 -7.20 -0.52 17.43
CA MET A 128 -5.80 -0.06 17.49
C MET A 128 -5.45 0.45 18.89
N ILE A 129 -6.29 1.29 19.51
CA ILE A 129 -6.00 1.86 20.85
C ILE A 129 -6.16 0.84 21.99
N SER A 130 -6.92 -0.24 21.77
CA SER A 130 -7.05 -1.33 22.74
C SER A 130 -5.79 -2.21 22.82
N GLU A 131 -4.96 -2.19 21.78
CA GLU A 131 -3.69 -2.92 21.75
C GLU A 131 -2.60 -2.14 22.51
N LYS A 132 -2.01 -2.77 23.54
CA LYS A 132 -1.12 -2.13 24.54
C LYS A 132 0.10 -1.37 23.97
N ASN A 133 0.48 -1.60 22.72
CA ASN A 133 1.69 -1.08 22.11
C ASN A 133 1.45 0.05 21.09
N PHE A 134 0.21 0.47 20.85
CA PHE A 134 -0.08 1.46 19.80
C PHE A 134 -0.53 2.78 20.38
N LYS A 135 0.12 3.84 19.91
CA LYS A 135 -0.34 5.21 20.08
C LYS A 135 -0.75 5.74 18.71
N PRO A 136 -2.00 6.22 18.54
CA PRO A 136 -2.40 6.92 17.33
C PRO A 136 -1.40 8.03 16.98
N SER A 137 -0.94 8.05 15.74
CA SER A 137 -0.14 9.16 15.21
C SER A 137 -1.04 10.32 14.78
N SER A 138 -0.45 11.49 14.50
CA SER A 138 -1.19 12.63 13.92
C SER A 138 -1.95 12.24 12.63
N ILE A 139 -1.34 11.40 11.79
CA ILE A 139 -1.98 10.85 10.58
C ILE A 139 -3.23 10.04 10.93
N THR A 140 -3.18 9.27 12.01
CA THR A 140 -4.32 8.45 12.46
C THR A 140 -5.49 9.36 12.80
N LEU A 141 -5.24 10.40 13.59
CA LEU A 141 -6.26 11.36 14.04
C LEU A 141 -6.87 12.12 12.85
N VAL A 142 -6.04 12.63 11.93
CA VAL A 142 -6.54 13.29 10.72
C VAL A 142 -7.39 12.34 9.89
N THR A 143 -6.97 11.08 9.74
CA THR A 143 -7.71 10.08 8.95
C THR A 143 -9.08 9.78 9.56
N VAL A 144 -9.16 9.60 10.87
CA VAL A 144 -10.42 9.35 11.58
C VAL A 144 -11.31 10.59 11.56
N LEU A 145 -10.75 11.80 11.66
CA LEU A 145 -11.52 13.04 11.55
C LEU A 145 -12.18 13.22 10.18
N MET A 146 -11.56 12.72 9.11
CA MET A 146 -12.16 12.70 7.77
C MET A 146 -13.35 11.73 7.63
N ALA A 147 -13.60 10.87 8.63
CA ALA A 147 -14.72 9.94 8.65
C ALA A 147 -16.03 10.55 9.20
N PHE A 148 -15.97 11.76 9.76
CA PHE A 148 -17.12 12.57 10.20
C PHE A 148 -17.69 13.38 9.03
#